data_AF-A0A7W2RHX0-F1
#
_entry.id   AF-A0A7W2RHX0-F1
#
_cell.length_a   1.000
_cell.length_b   1.000
_cell.length_c   1.000
_cell.angle_alpha   90.00
_cell.angle_beta   90.00
_cell.angle_gamma   90.00
#
_symmetry.space_group_name_H-M   'P 1'
#
loop_
_entity.id
_entity.type
_entity.pdbx_description
1 polymer ?
#
loop_
_entity_poly.entity_id
_entity_poly.type
_entity_poly.pdbx_seq_one_letter_code
_entity_poly.pdbx_strand_id
1 'polypeptide(L)'
;MSTSDSASTSFITPEVTNNEVFTFTLTVTDNEGATKTDTITINVNNVNILPSANAGANQIVNENTEVSLLGAGSDSDGTIASYIWTQSSGT
;
A
#
# COMPACT_ATOMS: atom_id res chain seq x y z
N MET A 1 14.32 -9.39 -13.25
CA MET A 1 14.11 -10.85 -13.28
C MET A 1 15.48 -11.51 -13.19
N SER A 2 15.81 -12.09 -12.03
CA SER A 2 17.09 -12.77 -11.81
C SER A 2 16.98 -14.21 -12.30
N THR A 3 17.68 -14.55 -13.38
CA THR A 3 17.84 -15.95 -13.83
C THR A 3 19.04 -16.54 -13.10
N SER A 4 18.85 -16.88 -11.82
CA SER A 4 19.84 -17.67 -11.09
C SER A 4 19.64 -19.15 -11.38
N ASP A 5 20.67 -19.83 -11.88
CA ASP A 5 20.73 -21.29 -11.87
C ASP A 5 20.93 -21.76 -10.42
N SER A 6 19.81 -21.85 -9.71
CA SER A 6 19.76 -22.21 -8.30
C SER A 6 18.40 -22.82 -8.02
N ALA A 7 18.40 -23.92 -7.26
CA ALA A 7 17.17 -24.54 -6.77
C ALA A 7 16.41 -23.66 -5.77
N SER A 8 17.05 -22.59 -5.25
CA SER A 8 16.44 -21.65 -4.32
C SER A 8 16.48 -20.22 -4.86
N THR A 9 15.39 -19.49 -4.64
CA THR A 9 15.26 -18.06 -4.95
C THR A 9 14.47 -17.38 -3.84
N SER A 10 14.65 -16.07 -3.70
CA SER A 10 13.87 -15.24 -2.79
C SER A 10 13.42 -13.97 -3.50
N PHE A 11 12.28 -13.46 -3.08
CA PHE A 11 11.77 -12.18 -3.53
C PHE A 11 11.05 -11.49 -2.36
N ILE A 12 10.90 -10.18 -2.47
CA ILE A 12 10.07 -9.39 -1.56
C ILE A 12 8.77 -9.11 -2.28
N THR A 13 7.64 -9.40 -1.65
CA THR A 13 6.31 -9.08 -2.19
C THR A 13 6.16 -7.56 -2.31
N PRO A 14 5.62 -7.03 -3.42
CA PRO A 14 5.35 -5.60 -3.53
C PRO A 14 4.21 -5.19 -2.59
N GLU A 15 4.06 -3.89 -2.39
CA GLU A 15 2.82 -3.31 -1.88
C GLU A 15 1.72 -3.52 -2.93
N VAL A 16 0.54 -3.95 -2.48
CA VAL A 16 -0.62 -4.24 -3.34
C VAL A 16 -1.83 -3.48 -2.80
N THR A 17 -2.66 -2.92 -3.68
CA THR A 17 -3.88 -2.22 -3.24
C THR A 17 -5.07 -3.15 -3.04
N ASN A 18 -4.95 -4.40 -3.50
CA ASN A 18 -5.93 -5.48 -3.34
C ASN A 18 -5.20 -6.81 -3.08
N ASN A 19 -5.92 -7.85 -2.68
CA ASN A 19 -5.33 -9.19 -2.59
C ASN A 19 -4.88 -9.65 -3.98
N GLU A 20 -3.65 -10.14 -4.10
CA GLU A 20 -3.04 -10.55 -5.35
C GLU A 20 -2.43 -11.96 -5.27
N VAL A 21 -2.33 -12.63 -6.41
CA VAL A 21 -1.73 -13.96 -6.52
C VAL A 21 -0.54 -13.90 -7.46
N PHE A 22 0.64 -14.26 -6.94
CA PHE A 22 1.88 -14.37 -7.72
C PHE A 22 2.13 -15.84 -8.03
N THR A 23 2.32 -16.17 -9.31
CA THR A 23 2.65 -17.53 -9.74
C THR A 23 4.11 -17.60 -10.16
N PHE A 24 4.82 -18.61 -9.65
CA PHE A 24 6.21 -18.89 -10.01
C PHE A 24 6.31 -20.27 -10.62
N THR A 25 7.16 -20.41 -11.62
CA THR A 25 7.43 -21.69 -12.29
C THR A 25 8.89 -22.08 -12.06
N LEU A 26 9.10 -23.29 -11.55
CA LEU A 26 10.40 -23.94 -11.53
C LEU A 26 10.53 -24.80 -12.79
N THR A 27 11.60 -24.62 -13.55
CA THR A 27 12.00 -25.52 -14.64
C THR A 27 13.29 -26.22 -14.24
N VAL A 28 13.32 -27.55 -14.28
CA VAL A 28 14.52 -28.36 -14.09
C VAL A 28 14.92 -28.98 -15.42
N THR A 29 16.22 -29.04 -15.70
CA THR A 29 16.82 -29.66 -16.90
C THR A 29 17.84 -30.69 -16.45
N ASP A 30 17.79 -31.91 -16.97
CA ASP A 30 18.80 -32.94 -16.69
C ASP A 30 20.04 -32.82 -17.59
N ASN A 31 21.05 -33.67 -17.37
CA ASN A 31 22.30 -33.66 -18.13
C ASN A 31 22.16 -34.21 -19.56
N GLU A 32 21.01 -34.77 -19.91
CA GLU A 32 20.67 -35.22 -21.27
C GLU A 32 19.80 -34.19 -22.00
N GLY A 33 19.45 -33.08 -21.33
CA GLY A 33 18.70 -31.96 -21.88
C GLY A 33 17.17 -32.10 -21.75
N ALA A 34 16.66 -33.13 -21.07
CA ALA A 34 15.23 -33.24 -20.81
C ALA A 34 14.80 -32.25 -19.72
N THR A 35 13.60 -31.70 -19.85
CA THR A 35 13.09 -30.68 -18.91
C THR A 35 11.76 -31.06 -18.28
N LYS A 36 11.52 -30.55 -17.07
CA LYS A 36 10.22 -30.64 -16.39
C LYS A 36 9.93 -29.35 -15.64
N THR A 37 8.66 -29.00 -15.50
CA THR A 37 8.22 -27.80 -14.79
C THR A 37 7.27 -28.12 -13.65
N ASP A 38 7.28 -27.26 -12.62
CA ASP A 38 6.28 -27.23 -11.56
C ASP A 38 5.96 -25.78 -11.18
N THR A 39 4.77 -25.53 -10.64
CA THR A 39 4.29 -24.17 -10.32
C THR A 39 3.88 -24.04 -8.87
N ILE A 40 4.18 -22.88 -8.27
CA ILE A 40 3.71 -22.49 -6.94
C ILE A 40 2.98 -21.15 -7.02
N THR A 41 1.93 -21.00 -6.21
CA THR A 41 1.17 -19.75 -6.05
C THR A 41 1.44 -19.14 -4.68
N ILE A 42 1.73 -17.85 -4.65
CA ILE A 42 1.87 -17.03 -3.43
C ILE A 42 0.68 -16.08 -3.35
N ASN A 43 -0.15 -16.22 -2.32
CA ASN A 43 -1.27 -15.32 -2.06
C ASN A 43 -0.77 -14.16 -1.18
N VAL A 44 -0.78 -12.94 -1.74
CA VAL A 44 -0.39 -11.71 -1.06
C VAL A 44 -1.67 -10.97 -0.68
N ASN A 45 -1.93 -10.87 0.62
CA ASN A 45 -3.08 -10.13 1.14
C ASN A 45 -2.73 -8.65 1.24
N ASN A 46 -3.63 -7.77 0.80
CA ASN A 46 -3.52 -6.35 1.12
C ASN A 46 -3.69 -6.16 2.63
N VAL A 47 -2.90 -5.26 3.21
CA VAL A 47 -3.01 -4.82 4.60
C VAL A 47 -3.34 -3.33 4.57
N ASN A 48 -4.54 -2.99 5.03
CA ASN A 48 -5.04 -1.62 5.02
C ASN A 48 -4.08 -0.64 5.70
N ILE A 49 -3.71 0.44 5.00
CA ILE A 49 -2.95 1.55 5.57
C ILE A 49 -3.92 2.59 6.14
N LEU A 50 -3.59 3.17 7.30
CA LEU A 50 -4.44 4.21 7.89
C LEU A 50 -4.34 5.50 7.07
N PRO A 51 -5.45 6.25 6.88
CA PRO A 51 -5.40 7.53 6.21
C PRO A 51 -4.59 8.54 7.05
N SER A 52 -3.93 9.47 6.37
CA SER A 52 -3.29 10.63 6.98
C SER A 52 -4.26 11.82 6.98
N ALA A 53 -4.36 12.52 8.11
CA ALA A 53 -5.19 13.70 8.28
C ALA A 53 -4.32 14.95 8.47
N ASN A 54 -4.64 16.03 7.76
CA ASN A 54 -3.99 17.32 7.85
C ASN A 54 -5.05 18.41 8.04
N ALA A 55 -5.02 19.10 9.20
CA ALA A 55 -5.97 20.16 9.54
C ALA A 55 -5.63 21.52 8.91
N GLY A 56 -4.57 21.61 8.11
CA GLY A 56 -4.03 22.87 7.61
C GLY A 56 -3.11 23.57 8.61
N ALA A 57 -2.67 24.77 8.27
CA ALA A 57 -1.80 25.57 9.13
C ALA A 57 -2.61 26.23 10.26
N ASN A 58 -1.96 26.42 11.41
CA ASN A 58 -2.52 27.21 12.50
C ASN A 58 -2.76 28.65 12.04
N GLN A 59 -3.88 29.24 12.46
CA GLN A 59 -4.28 30.59 12.10
C GLN A 59 -4.23 31.50 13.33
N ILE A 60 -3.85 32.76 13.12
CA ILE A 60 -3.94 33.84 14.10
C ILE A 60 -4.84 34.90 13.50
N VAL A 61 -5.95 35.21 14.17
CA VAL A 61 -6.96 36.18 13.70
C VAL A 61 -7.39 37.09 14.84
N ASN A 62 -7.89 38.28 14.50
CA ASN A 62 -8.49 39.19 15.47
C ASN A 62 -9.95 38.78 15.75
N GLU A 63 -10.53 39.28 16.83
CA GLU A 63 -11.94 39.09 17.14
C GLU A 63 -12.85 39.61 16.00
N ASN A 64 -14.06 39.04 15.91
CA ASN A 64 -15.05 39.37 14.87
C ASN A 64 -14.54 39.16 13.43
N THR A 65 -13.55 38.27 13.23
CA THR A 65 -13.07 37.84 11.92
C THR A 65 -13.70 36.50 11.54
N GLU A 66 -14.19 36.39 10.30
CA GLU A 66 -14.62 35.11 9.73
C GLU A 66 -13.39 34.22 9.46
N VAL A 67 -13.44 32.97 9.94
CA VAL A 67 -12.36 31.98 9.78
C VAL A 67 -12.85 30.82 8.94
N SER A 68 -12.08 30.44 7.92
CA SER A 68 -12.30 29.23 7.14
C SER A 68 -11.25 28.19 7.48
N LEU A 69 -11.67 26.95 7.74
CA LEU A 69 -10.80 25.81 7.98
C LEU A 69 -10.75 24.96 6.71
N LEU A 70 -9.55 24.70 6.21
CA LEU A 70 -9.32 23.85 5.05
C LEU A 70 -8.42 22.69 5.42
N GLY A 71 -9.03 21.52 5.60
CA GLY A 71 -8.33 20.27 5.85
C GLY A 71 -8.09 19.48 4.58
N ALA A 72 -7.15 18.54 4.66
CA ALA A 72 -6.87 17.55 3.63
C ALA A 72 -6.71 16.17 4.27
N GLY A 73 -7.15 15.14 3.57
CA GLY A 73 -6.90 13.74 3.91
C GLY A 73 -6.25 13.04 2.73
N SER A 74 -5.36 12.09 3.01
CA SER A 74 -4.76 11.25 1.99
C SER A 74 -4.75 9.80 2.45
N ASP A 75 -5.02 8.89 1.54
CA ASP A 75 -5.04 7.45 1.77
C ASP A 75 -4.28 6.80 0.59
N SER A 76 -3.24 6.03 0.89
CA SER A 76 -2.31 5.52 -0.13
C SER A 76 -2.80 4.26 -0.82
N ASP A 77 -3.61 3.45 -0.13
CA ASP A 77 -4.21 2.23 -0.65
C ASP A 77 -5.74 2.31 -0.73
N GLY A 78 -6.34 3.40 -0.23
CA GLY A 78 -7.79 3.63 -0.28
C GLY A 78 -8.21 5.02 -0.73
N THR A 79 -9.37 5.45 -0.24
CA THR A 79 -9.94 6.77 -0.51
C THR A 79 -10.58 7.35 0.75
N ILE A 80 -10.50 8.66 0.93
CA ILE A 80 -11.11 9.32 2.09
C ILE A 80 -12.63 9.34 1.94
N ALA A 81 -13.32 8.63 2.85
CA ALA A 81 -14.77 8.51 2.82
C ALA A 81 -15.52 9.73 3.39
N SER A 82 -14.94 10.43 4.38
CA SER A 82 -15.59 11.58 5.02
C SER A 82 -14.60 12.49 5.75
N TYR A 83 -15.05 13.71 6.05
CA TYR A 83 -14.36 14.68 6.90
C TYR A 83 -15.30 15.16 8.00
N ILE A 84 -14.83 15.22 9.25
CA ILE A 84 -15.60 15.71 10.39
C ILE A 84 -14.72 16.71 11.16
N TRP A 85 -15.26 17.89 11.43
CA TRP A 85 -14.63 18.91 12.27
C TRP A 85 -15.38 18.98 13.60
N THR A 86 -14.62 18.99 14.70
CA THR A 86 -15.16 19.16 16.05
C THR A 86 -14.37 20.22 16.79
N GLN A 87 -15.06 21.21 17.37
CA GLN A 87 -14.44 22.13 18.30
C GLN A 87 -14.20 21.41 19.63
N SER A 88 -12.94 21.12 19.95
CA SER A 88 -12.56 20.41 21.18
C SER A 88 -12.40 21.33 22.40
N SER A 89 -12.25 22.64 22.17
CA SER A 89 -12.02 23.65 23.22
C SER A 89 -12.36 25.07 22.74
N GLY A 90 -12.46 26.02 23.67
CA GLY A 90 -12.82 27.43 23.41
C GLY A 90 -14.33 27.68 23.55
N THR A 91 -14.73 28.95 23.52
CA THR A 91 -16.13 29.41 23.67
C THR A 91 -16.41 30.58 22.76
#